data_AF-A0A540NN26-F1
#
_entry.id   AF-A0A540NN26-F1
#
_cell.length_a   1.000
_cell.length_b   1.000
_cell.length_c   1.000
_cell.angle_alpha   90.00
_cell.angle_beta   90.00
_cell.angle_gamma   90.00
#
_symmetry.space_group_name_H-M   'P 1'
#
loop_
_entity.id
_entity.type
_entity.pdbx_description
1 polymer ?
#
loop_
_entity_poly.entity_id
_entity_poly.type
_entity_poly.pdbx_seq_one_letter_code
_entity_poly.pdbx_strand_id
1 'polypeptide(L)'
;MKIQASLWNAEWATRDADIDWRYAPFKAHYQGFDVNGCTPQNSIKDCYGHGYWWNSRKHWELDSNERQKYEDIRRFLVYDYCSAGFPGKPECDLNG
;
A
#
# COMPACT_ATOMS: atom_id res chain seq x y z
N MET A 1 -0.97 -0.29 -14.87
CA MET A 1 -0.80 -1.23 -13.73
C MET A 1 -1.96 -2.22 -13.74
N LYS A 2 -1.81 -3.39 -13.11
CA LYS A 2 -2.90 -4.39 -12.95
C LYS A 2 -3.03 -4.72 -11.46
N ILE A 3 -4.25 -4.95 -11.00
CA ILE A 3 -4.51 -5.40 -9.62
C ILE A 3 -4.38 -6.91 -9.58
N GLN A 4 -3.63 -7.44 -8.61
CA GLN A 4 -3.37 -8.87 -8.44
C GLN A 4 -3.47 -9.24 -6.95
N ALA A 5 -3.98 -10.44 -6.67
CA ALA A 5 -3.99 -11.03 -5.34
C ALA A 5 -3.50 -12.48 -5.46
N SER A 6 -2.65 -12.92 -4.54
CA SER A 6 -2.09 -14.26 -4.51
C SER A 6 -1.87 -14.75 -3.08
N LEU A 7 -1.92 -16.07 -2.89
CA LEU A 7 -1.50 -16.77 -1.68
C LEU A 7 -0.41 -17.75 -2.10
N TRP A 8 0.80 -17.61 -1.54
CA TRP A 8 1.97 -18.40 -1.95
C TRP A 8 2.95 -18.60 -0.79
N ASN A 9 3.85 -19.58 -0.93
CA ASN A 9 4.87 -19.92 0.08
C ASN A 9 6.19 -19.17 -0.18
N ALA A 10 6.77 -18.55 0.86
CA ALA A 10 7.99 -17.75 0.74
C ALA A 10 8.95 -17.99 1.92
N GLU A 11 10.25 -18.19 1.62
CA GLU A 11 11.29 -18.49 2.63
C GLU A 11 11.58 -17.33 3.59
N TRP A 12 11.37 -16.09 3.14
CA TRP A 12 11.65 -14.90 3.94
C TRP A 12 10.47 -14.44 4.80
N ALA A 13 9.31 -15.11 4.73
CA ALA A 13 8.07 -14.63 5.32
C ALA A 13 8.02 -14.75 6.85
N THR A 14 8.65 -15.76 7.44
CA THR A 14 8.69 -15.97 8.90
C THR A 14 10.11 -16.23 9.35
N ARG A 15 10.56 -15.58 10.43
CA ARG A 15 11.88 -15.82 10.99
C ARG A 15 11.93 -17.23 11.58
N ASP A 16 12.95 -17.99 11.19
CA ASP A 16 13.33 -19.27 11.77
C ASP A 16 12.22 -20.35 11.75
N ALA A 17 11.26 -20.25 10.83
CA ALA A 17 10.19 -21.23 10.69
C ALA A 17 9.78 -21.42 9.22
N ASP A 18 9.85 -22.67 8.76
CA ASP A 18 9.27 -23.10 7.49
C ASP A 18 7.78 -23.42 7.64
N ILE A 19 7.06 -23.42 6.52
CA ILE A 19 5.65 -23.77 6.47
C ILE A 19 5.42 -25.24 6.87
N ASP A 20 4.48 -25.48 7.78
CA ASP A 20 4.03 -26.83 8.14
C ASP A 20 2.79 -27.23 7.33
N TRP A 21 3.02 -28.02 6.27
CA TRP A 21 1.98 -28.46 5.34
C TRP A 21 0.90 -29.36 5.95
N ARG A 22 1.08 -29.86 7.18
CA ARG A 22 0.04 -30.62 7.89
C ARG A 22 -1.19 -29.76 8.20
N TYR A 23 -1.04 -28.45 8.24
CA TYR A 23 -2.15 -27.49 8.45
C TYR A 23 -2.84 -27.07 7.15
N ALA A 24 -2.43 -27.61 6.00
CA ALA A 24 -3.13 -27.36 4.75
C ALA A 24 -4.58 -27.89 4.80
N PRO A 25 -5.52 -27.26 4.07
CA PRO A 25 -5.33 -26.14 3.15
C PRO A 25 -5.26 -24.76 3.82
N PHE A 26 -4.29 -23.95 3.40
CA PHE A 26 -4.25 -22.52 3.72
C PHE A 26 -5.24 -21.76 2.85
N LYS A 27 -6.15 -20.98 3.45
CA LYS A 27 -7.22 -20.29 2.73
C LYS A 27 -7.16 -18.79 2.98
N ALA A 28 -7.22 -18.02 1.91
CA ALA A 28 -7.44 -16.58 1.94
C ALA A 28 -8.80 -16.28 1.29
N HIS A 29 -9.63 -15.49 1.97
CA HIS A 29 -10.96 -15.10 1.50
C HIS A 29 -10.94 -13.60 1.21
N TYR A 30 -11.37 -13.22 0.00
CA TYR A 30 -11.38 -11.85 -0.48
C TYR A 30 -12.81 -11.42 -0.80
N GLN A 31 -13.14 -10.16 -0.54
CA GLN A 31 -14.43 -9.54 -0.82
C GLN A 31 -14.25 -8.06 -1.14
N GLY A 32 -15.26 -7.41 -1.73
CA GLY A 32 -15.20 -6.00 -2.10
C GLY A 32 -14.28 -5.73 -3.29
N PHE A 33 -14.59 -6.33 -4.44
CA PHE A 33 -13.78 -6.23 -5.67
C PHE A 33 -14.04 -4.95 -6.49
N ASP A 34 -14.64 -3.93 -5.90
CA ASP A 34 -14.93 -2.67 -6.59
C ASP A 34 -13.65 -1.91 -6.91
N VAL A 35 -13.46 -1.57 -8.19
CA VAL A 35 -12.29 -0.84 -8.66
C VAL A 35 -12.73 0.47 -9.30
N ASN A 36 -12.47 1.58 -8.61
CA ASN A 36 -12.59 2.92 -9.17
C ASN A 36 -11.22 3.32 -9.74
N GLY A 37 -11.10 3.33 -11.07
CA GLY A 37 -9.83 3.67 -11.73
C GLY A 37 -10.05 4.35 -13.07
N CYS A 38 -8.96 4.87 -13.63
CA CYS A 38 -8.93 5.38 -14.99
C CYS A 38 -8.09 4.47 -15.88
N THR A 39 -8.69 3.97 -16.95
CA THR A 39 -7.99 3.22 -17.99
C THR A 39 -7.68 4.18 -19.14
N PRO A 40 -6.44 4.68 -19.27
CA PRO A 40 -6.10 5.63 -20.33
C PRO A 40 -6.29 4.96 -21.69
N GLN A 41 -6.95 5.65 -22.62
CA GLN A 41 -7.18 5.13 -23.97
C GLN A 41 -5.99 5.41 -24.88
N ASN A 42 -5.54 6.67 -24.91
CA ASN A 42 -4.46 7.13 -25.78
C ASN A 42 -3.30 7.73 -24.97
N SER A 43 -3.60 8.40 -23.84
CA SER A 43 -2.58 9.03 -23.01
C SER A 43 -2.92 8.93 -21.53
N ILE A 44 -1.90 8.84 -20.66
CA ILE A 44 -2.12 8.95 -19.21
C ILE A 44 -2.75 10.28 -18.79
N LYS A 45 -2.59 11.32 -19.62
CA LYS A 45 -3.22 12.63 -19.42
C LYS A 45 -4.75 12.57 -19.39
N ASP A 46 -5.34 11.55 -20.02
CA ASP A 46 -6.78 11.30 -20.00
C ASP A 46 -7.30 11.09 -18.55
N CYS A 47 -6.42 10.63 -17.66
CA CYS A 47 -6.72 10.39 -16.24
C CYS A 47 -6.54 11.61 -15.33
N TYR A 48 -6.02 12.73 -15.84
CA TYR A 48 -5.76 13.94 -15.03
C TYR A 48 -6.99 14.87 -14.94
N GLY A 49 -8.07 14.54 -15.65
CA GLY A 49 -9.28 15.36 -15.68
C GLY A 49 -10.01 15.46 -14.32
N HIS A 50 -10.80 16.51 -14.15
CA HIS A 50 -11.59 16.77 -12.95
C HIS A 50 -12.78 15.82 -12.73
N GLY A 51 -13.07 14.94 -13.70
CA GLY A 51 -14.15 13.94 -13.58
C GLY A 51 -13.87 12.83 -12.57
N TYR A 52 -12.63 12.72 -12.09
CA TYR A 52 -12.23 11.76 -11.07
C TYR A 52 -12.18 12.42 -9.70
N TRP A 53 -12.93 11.88 -8.73
CA TRP A 53 -13.06 12.50 -7.41
C TRP A 53 -11.71 12.66 -6.71
N TRP A 54 -10.79 11.71 -6.88
CA TRP A 54 -9.45 11.70 -6.28
C TRP A 54 -8.52 12.80 -6.83
N ASN A 55 -8.84 13.41 -7.98
CA ASN A 55 -8.05 14.52 -8.51
C ASN A 55 -8.39 15.87 -7.86
N SER A 56 -9.42 15.94 -7.00
CA SER A 56 -9.79 17.19 -6.33
C SER A 56 -8.78 17.58 -5.24
N ARG A 57 -8.55 18.89 -5.06
CA ARG A 57 -7.51 19.45 -4.17
C ARG A 57 -7.58 18.94 -2.74
N LYS A 58 -8.79 18.63 -2.24
CA LYS A 58 -9.02 18.07 -0.89
C LYS A 58 -8.41 16.66 -0.69
N HIS A 59 -7.95 16.00 -1.75
CA HIS A 59 -7.33 14.68 -1.70
C HIS A 59 -5.86 14.68 -2.12
N TRP A 60 -5.24 15.86 -2.27
CA TRP A 60 -3.82 15.97 -2.59
C TRP A 60 -2.92 15.71 -1.39
N GLU A 61 -3.45 15.93 -0.19
CA GLU A 61 -2.80 15.67 1.09
C GLU A 61 -3.81 15.06 2.06
N LEU A 62 -3.30 14.41 3.10
CA LEU A 62 -4.13 13.92 4.19
C LEU A 62 -4.70 15.11 4.98
N ASP A 63 -5.94 14.99 5.41
CA ASP A 63 -6.48 15.92 6.39
C ASP A 63 -5.85 15.73 7.79
N SER A 64 -6.13 16.64 8.72
CA SER A 64 -5.54 16.61 10.05
C SER A 64 -5.87 15.36 10.86
N ASN A 65 -7.06 14.79 10.67
CA ASN A 65 -7.51 13.59 11.36
C ASN A 65 -6.90 12.33 10.74
N GLU A 66 -6.79 12.28 9.41
CA GLU A 66 -6.07 11.23 8.68
C GLU A 66 -4.59 11.21 9.05
N ARG A 67 -3.95 12.40 9.16
CA ARG A 67 -2.56 12.51 9.60
C ARG A 67 -2.37 12.05 11.04
N GLN A 68 -3.28 12.39 11.96
CA GLN A 68 -3.21 11.91 13.33
C GLN A 68 -3.29 10.38 13.40
N LYS A 69 -4.22 9.77 12.65
CA LYS A 69 -4.34 8.30 12.57
C LYS A 69 -3.08 7.65 12.01
N TYR A 70 -2.48 8.26 10.99
CA TYR A 70 -1.21 7.80 10.44
C TYR A 70 -0.11 7.78 11.52
N GLU A 71 0.06 8.88 12.27
CA GLU A 71 1.05 8.97 13.35
C GLU A 71 0.79 7.99 14.51
N ASP A 72 -0.48 7.75 14.86
CA ASP A 72 -0.84 6.80 15.90
C ASP A 72 -0.44 5.36 15.51
N ILE A 73 -0.62 4.99 14.23
CA ILE A 73 -0.23 3.66 13.71
C ILE A 73 1.29 3.53 13.59
N ARG A 74 2.02 4.61 13.26
CA ARG A 74 3.49 4.56 13.17
C ARG A 74 4.18 4.05 14.43
N ARG A 75 3.57 4.27 15.60
CA ARG A 75 4.07 3.79 16.91
C ARG A 75 4.13 2.26 17.02
N PHE A 76 3.42 1.54 16.15
CA PHE A 76 3.39 0.07 16.12
C PHE A 76 4.24 -0.54 15.00
N LEU A 77 4.98 0.28 14.23
CA LEU A 77 5.86 -0.22 13.18
C LEU A 77 7.04 -0.99 13.79
N VAL A 78 7.18 -2.25 13.37
CA VAL A 78 8.30 -3.13 13.76
C VAL A 78 9.48 -3.05 12.78
N TYR A 79 9.26 -2.48 11.61
CA TYR A 79 10.27 -2.20 10.59
C TYR A 79 9.84 -0.97 9.78
N ASP A 80 10.80 -0.10 9.48
CA ASP A 80 10.60 1.08 8.64
C ASP A 80 11.82 1.26 7.73
N TYR A 81 11.59 1.21 6.41
CA TYR A 81 12.62 1.42 5.40
C TYR A 81 13.23 2.82 5.46
N CYS A 82 12.44 3.84 5.80
CA CYS A 82 12.93 5.21 5.94
C CYS A 82 13.94 5.36 7.08
N SER A 83 13.71 4.60 8.15
CA SER A 83 14.60 4.54 9.31
C SER A 83 15.77 3.55 9.12
N ALA A 84 15.71 2.69 8.09
CA ALA A 84 16.68 1.63 7.86
C ALA A 84 17.78 2.05 6.87
N GLY A 85 19.01 2.15 7.39
CA GLY A 85 20.23 2.25 6.60
C GLY A 85 20.53 3.64 6.02
N PHE A 86 21.79 3.81 5.62
CA PHE A 86 22.30 4.99 4.94
C PHE A 86 22.55 4.68 3.45
N PRO A 87 22.42 5.67 2.55
CA PRO A 87 22.06 7.06 2.78
C PRO A 87 20.56 7.27 3.06
N GLY A 88 20.24 8.46 3.60
CA GLY A 88 18.85 8.92 3.76
C GLY A 88 18.14 8.97 2.41
N LYS A 89 16.85 8.62 2.40
CA LYS A 89 16.06 8.53 1.19
C LYS A 89 15.25 9.83 1.01
N PRO A 90 15.35 10.52 -0.14
CA PRO A 90 14.76 11.84 -0.32
C PRO A 90 13.25 11.92 -0.08
N GLU A 91 12.52 10.83 -0.33
CA GLU A 91 11.08 10.75 -0.14
C GLU A 91 10.66 10.66 1.33
N CYS A 92 11.56 10.22 2.21
CA CYS A 92 11.25 10.04 3.63
C CYS A 92 11.14 11.37 4.38
N ASP A 93 11.86 12.39 3.90
CA ASP A 93 11.80 13.75 4.46
C ASP A 93 10.51 14.49 4.08
N LEU A 94 9.85 14.08 2.98
CA LEU A 94 8.57 14.65 2.53
C LEU A 94 7.37 14.16 3.35
N ASN A 95 7.52 13.03 4.05
CA ASN A 95 6.47 12.37 4.82
C ASN A 95 6.66 12.50 6.34
N GLY A 96 7.59 13.38 6.77
CA GLY A 96 7.90 13.69 8.17
C GLY A 96 6.96 14.69 8.84
#